data_AF-A0A6J7ZFD9-F1
#
_entry.id   AF-A0A6J7ZFD9-F1
#
_cell.length_a   1.000
_cell.length_b   1.000
_cell.length_c   1.000
_cell.angle_alpha   90.00
_cell.angle_beta   90.00
_cell.angle_gamma   90.00
#
_symmetry.space_group_name_H-M   'P 1'
#
loop_
_entity.id
_entity.type
_entity.pdbx_description
1 polymer ?
#
loop_
_entity_poly.entity_id
_entity_poly.type
_entity_poly.pdbx_seq_one_letter_code
_entity_poly.pdbx_strand_id
1 'polypeptide(L)' 'MKMLAKWSVEDYHQMIDAGILCDRKVELLAGEIVEISPESPIHFKK' A
#
# COMPACT_ATOMS: atom_id res chain seq x y z
N MET A 1 24.47 1.56 -6.24
CA MET A 1 23.18 1.65 -6.95
C MET A 1 22.13 0.98 -6.09
N LYS A 2 21.03 1.66 -5.75
CA LYS A 2 19.93 1.05 -4.98
C LYS A 2 18.87 0.64 -5.99
N MET A 3 18.84 -0.64 -6.36
CA MET A 3 17.80 -1.18 -7.24
C MET A 3 16.56 -1.38 -6.38
N LEU A 4 15.62 -0.44 -6.43
CA LEU A 4 14.29 -0.64 -5.89
C LEU A 4 13.58 -1.59 -6.86
N ALA A 5 13.41 -2.85 -6.43
CA ALA A 5 12.60 -3.80 -7.18
C ALA A 5 11.16 -3.25 -7.24
N LYS A 6 10.59 -3.18 -8.44
CA LYS A 6 9.18 -2.82 -8.60
C LYS A 6 8.34 -4.02 -8.20
N TRP A 7 7.34 -3.79 -7.36
CA TRP A 7 6.40 -4.81 -6.95
C TRP A 7 5.38 -5.06 -8.04
N SER A 8 5.11 -6.34 -8.32
CA SER A 8 3.96 -6.75 -9.12
C SER A 8 2.70 -6.68 -8.29
N VAL A 9 1.55 -6.54 -8.96
CA VAL A 9 0.23 -6.57 -8.31
C VAL A 9 0.03 -7.89 -7.54
N GLU A 10 0.54 -8.99 -8.06
CA GLU A 10 0.51 -10.32 -7.42
C GLU A 10 1.28 -10.34 -6.10
N ASP A 11 2.54 -9.88 -6.08
CA ASP A 11 3.34 -9.74 -4.86
C ASP A 11 2.64 -8.84 -3.84
N TYR A 12 2.06 -7.72 -4.29
CA TYR A 12 1.31 -6.83 -3.41
C TYR A 12 0.13 -7.54 -2.74
N HIS A 13 -0.67 -8.30 -3.50
CA HIS A 13 -1.77 -9.07 -2.94
C HIS A 13 -1.28 -10.15 -1.97
N GLN A 14 -0.17 -10.83 -2.27
CA GLN A 14 0.43 -11.81 -1.35
C GLN A 14 0.89 -11.18 -0.03
N MET A 15 1.42 -9.95 -0.06
CA MET A 15 1.80 -9.24 1.16
C MET A 15 0.61 -8.82 2.01
N ILE A 16 -0.49 -8.44 1.35
CA ILE A 16 -1.75 -8.11 2.03
C ILE A 16 -2.35 -9.38 2.66
N ASP A 17 -2.39 -10.49 1.94
CA ASP A 17 -2.86 -11.80 2.43
C ASP A 17 -2.02 -12.32 3.60
N ALA A 18 -0.69 -12.18 3.51
CA ALA A 18 0.25 -12.50 4.59
C ALA A 18 0.15 -11.54 5.80
N GLY A 19 -0.62 -10.46 5.70
CA GLY A 19 -0.79 -9.48 6.77
C GLY A 19 0.40 -8.53 6.99
N ILE A 20 1.42 -8.57 6.12
CA ILE A 20 2.64 -7.73 6.21
C ILE A 20 2.28 -6.24 6.15
N LEU A 21 1.30 -5.91 5.30
CA LEU A 21 0.85 -4.54 5.06
C LEU A 21 -0.51 -4.26 5.72
N CYS A 22 -1.00 -5.15 6.60
CA CYS A 22 -2.32 -4.99 7.23
C CYS A 22 -2.34 -3.88 8.29
N ASP A 23 -1.22 -3.65 8.98
CA ASP A 23 -1.09 -2.62 10.01
C ASP A 23 -0.97 -1.19 9.44
N ARG A 24 -0.64 -1.06 8.15
CA ARG A 24 -0.36 0.21 7.49
C ARG A 24 -1.26 0.41 6.29
N LYS A 25 -1.81 1.61 6.13
CA LYS A 25 -2.53 1.96 4.90
C LYS A 25 -1.50 2.26 3.82
N VAL A 26 -1.34 1.34 2.89
CA VAL A 26 -0.42 1.48 1.76
C VAL A 26 -1.15 1.25 0.44
N GLU A 27 -0.63 1.81 -0.64
CA GLU A 27 -1.16 1.64 -2.00
C GLU A 27 -0.02 1.35 -2.98
N LEU A 28 -0.29 0.52 -3.98
CA LEU A 28 0.66 0.21 -5.05
C LEU A 28 0.51 1.24 -6.19
N LEU A 29 1.45 2.17 -6.29
CA LEU A 29 1.51 3.16 -7.35
C LEU A 29 2.73 2.91 -8.26
N ALA A 30 2.49 2.66 -9.55
CA ALA A 30 3.54 2.46 -10.57
C ALA A 30 4.60 1.38 -10.23
N GLY A 31 4.25 0.40 -9.38
CA GLY A 31 5.15 -0.64 -8.90
C GLY A 31 5.87 -0.30 -7.58
N GLU A 32 5.49 0.79 -6.91
CA GLU A 32 6.01 1.20 -5.62
C GLU A 32 4.91 1.16 -4.56
N ILE A 33 5.23 0.64 -3.37
CA ILE A 33 4.34 0.66 -2.22
C ILE A 33 4.51 1.99 -1.51
N VAL A 34 3.51 2.85 -1.62
CA VAL A 34 3.49 4.15 -0.93
C VAL A 34 2.58 4.07 0.29
N GLU A 35 3.04 4.60 1.41
CA GLU A 35 2.23 4.71 2.62
C GLU A 35 1.28 5.91 2.47
N ILE A 36 -0.02 5.64 2.55
CA ILE A 36 -1.05 6.65 2.57
C ILE A 36 -1.38 6.91 4.03
N SER A 37 -1.05 8.11 4.51
CA SER A 37 -1.55 8.59 5.80
C SER A 37 -3.06 8.43 5.83
N PRO A 38 -3.66 7.86 6.90
CA PRO A 38 -5.10 7.79 7.00
C PRO A 38 -5.66 9.20 6.84
N GLU A 39 -6.38 9.47 5.75
CA GLU A 39 -7.23 10.64 5.66
C GLU A 39 -8.20 10.54 6.85
N SER A 40 -7.92 11.32 7.90
CA SER A 40 -8.82 11.50 9.02
C SER A 40 -10.23 11.82 8.51
N PRO A 41 -11.29 11.47 9.25
CA PRO A 41 -12.61 11.18 8.72
C PRO A 41 -13.33 12.43 8.23
N ILE A 42 -13.09 12.86 6.99
CA ILE A 42 -13.87 13.95 6.36
C ILE A 42 -14.89 13.44 5.33
N HIS A 43 -14.97 12.13 5.11
CA HIS A 43 -16.09 11.54 4.35
C HIS A 43 -17.31 11.21 5.21
N PHE A 44 -17.56 11.97 6.27
CA PHE A 44 -18.92 12.09 6.81
C PHE A 44 -19.70 13.04 5.88
N LYS A 45 -20.03 12.58 4.68
CA LYS A 45 -21.02 13.27 3.85
C LYS A 45 -22.39 13.00 4.46
N LYS A 46 -22.92 14.06 5.05
CA LYS A 46 -24.32 14.24 5.46
C LYS A 46 -25.29 13.99 4.30
#